data_AF-B3NTB5-F1
#
_entry.id   AF-B3NTB5-F1
#
_cell.length_a   1.000
_cell.length_b   1.000
_cell.length_c   1.000
_cell.angle_alpha   90.00
_cell.angle_beta   90.00
_cell.angle_gamma   90.00
#
_symmetry.space_group_name_H-M   'P 1'
#
loop_
_entity.id
_entity.type
_entity.pdbx_description
1 polymer ?
#
loop_
_entity_poly.entity_id
_entity_poly.type
_entity_poly.pdbx_seq_one_letter_code
_entity_poly.pdbx_strand_id
1 'polypeptide(L)'
;MAGPEEQESHNGAKAHSSSRSHHYRKVFKPLLEKKRRARINRSVEDMKDLLQEVTHLDAEALAKMEKADVLELAIHHLRRKHNPAATSGVYQSPMDSYWCGFRECVLEVFEILQHNGYQLNIECAEKLEQLVPSKFKSKPIPWRPW
;
A
#
# COMPACT_ATOMS: atom_id res chain seq x y z
N MET A 1 -52.27 38.00 -53.86
CA MET A 1 -52.71 37.44 -52.57
C MET A 1 -51.52 36.64 -52.06
N ALA A 2 -50.65 37.13 -51.17
CA ALA A 2 -50.88 37.74 -49.85
C ALA A 2 -51.47 36.73 -48.84
N GLY A 3 -50.76 36.51 -47.73
CA GLY A 3 -51.09 35.57 -46.63
C GLY A 3 -52.21 36.08 -45.71
N PRO A 4 -52.41 35.48 -44.52
CA PRO A 4 -51.39 35.23 -43.47
C PRO A 4 -51.18 33.73 -43.17
N GLU A 5 -50.11 33.26 -42.52
CA GLU A 5 -49.65 33.48 -41.13
C GLU A 5 -50.64 33.00 -40.05
N GLU A 6 -50.38 31.82 -39.46
CA GLU A 6 -50.71 31.56 -38.07
C GLU A 6 -49.67 30.59 -37.47
N GLN A 7 -48.86 31.12 -36.55
CA GLN A 7 -47.87 30.38 -35.78
C GLN A 7 -48.49 30.03 -34.42
N GLU A 8 -48.57 28.75 -34.08
CA GLU A 8 -48.99 28.32 -32.73
C GLU A 8 -48.25 27.03 -32.33
N SER A 9 -47.77 26.84 -31.10
CA SER A 9 -47.26 27.81 -30.12
C SER A 9 -46.37 27.05 -29.12
N HIS A 10 -45.37 27.74 -28.59
CA HIS A 10 -44.72 27.43 -27.32
C HIS A 10 -44.27 25.98 -27.07
N ASN A 11 -43.00 25.77 -27.42
CA ASN A 11 -42.07 24.83 -26.80
C ASN A 11 -41.99 25.08 -25.26
N GLY A 12 -42.98 24.58 -24.53
CA GLY A 12 -43.25 24.90 -23.12
C GLY A 12 -42.54 23.99 -22.13
N ALA A 13 -41.40 24.45 -21.61
CA ALA A 13 -40.80 24.04 -20.34
C ALA A 13 -40.80 22.52 -20.02
N LYS A 14 -39.75 21.83 -20.49
CA LYS A 14 -39.33 20.50 -19.99
C LYS A 14 -38.79 20.60 -18.55
N ALA A 15 -39.65 20.98 -17.60
CA ALA A 15 -39.36 20.98 -16.18
C ALA A 15 -39.43 19.55 -15.62
N HIS A 16 -38.53 18.68 -16.07
CA HIS A 16 -38.23 17.47 -15.30
C HIS A 16 -37.73 17.91 -13.93
N SER A 17 -38.58 17.77 -12.92
CA SER A 17 -38.21 17.89 -11.51
C SER A 17 -37.21 16.78 -11.20
N SER A 18 -35.94 17.07 -11.48
CA SER A 18 -34.81 16.18 -11.28
C SER A 18 -34.70 15.89 -9.79
N SER A 19 -35.36 14.81 -9.36
CA SER A 19 -35.36 14.31 -7.98
C SER A 19 -33.94 14.35 -7.41
N ARG A 20 -33.81 14.64 -6.11
CA ARG A 20 -32.52 14.69 -5.41
C ARG A 20 -31.65 13.46 -5.72
N SER A 21 -32.26 12.28 -5.85
CA SER A 21 -31.60 11.03 -6.25
C SER A 21 -31.12 11.00 -7.72
N HIS A 22 -31.85 11.62 -8.65
CA HIS A 22 -31.42 11.76 -10.05
C HIS A 22 -30.23 12.70 -10.16
N HIS A 23 -30.33 13.88 -9.53
CA HIS A 23 -29.23 14.85 -9.48
C HIS A 23 -27.98 14.27 -8.79
N TYR A 24 -28.16 13.50 -7.71
CA TYR A 24 -27.06 12.77 -7.08
C TYR A 24 -26.38 11.77 -8.04
N ARG A 25 -27.17 10.93 -8.73
CA ARG A 25 -26.63 9.88 -9.63
C ARG A 25 -25.99 10.44 -10.90
N LYS A 26 -26.49 11.54 -11.45
CA LYS A 26 -26.06 12.10 -12.74
C LYS A 26 -25.07 13.27 -12.63
N VAL A 27 -25.05 14.00 -11.52
CA VAL A 27 -24.19 15.18 -11.32
C VAL A 27 -23.18 14.95 -10.19
N PHE A 28 -23.64 14.74 -8.95
CA PHE A 28 -22.72 14.59 -7.82
C PHE A 28 -21.83 13.35 -7.91
N LYS A 29 -22.36 12.17 -8.25
CA LYS A 29 -21.56 10.93 -8.32
C LYS A 29 -20.40 11.03 -9.34
N PRO A 30 -20.60 11.51 -10.59
CA PRO A 30 -19.48 11.80 -11.50
C PRO A 30 -18.46 12.82 -10.96
N LEU A 31 -18.92 13.90 -10.31
CA LEU A 31 -18.03 14.91 -9.73
C LEU A 31 -17.20 14.35 -8.56
N LEU A 32 -17.81 13.56 -7.68
CA LEU A 32 -17.13 12.87 -6.58
C LEU A 32 -16.09 11.88 -7.10
N GLU A 33 -16.41 11.11 -8.15
CA GLU A 33 -15.44 10.20 -8.78
C GLU A 33 -14.29 10.96 -9.46
N LYS A 34 -14.57 12.10 -10.12
CA LYS A 34 -13.51 12.98 -10.65
C LYS A 34 -12.59 13.48 -9.54
N LYS A 35 -13.14 13.91 -8.40
CA LYS A 35 -12.37 14.33 -7.21
C LYS A 35 -11.56 13.16 -6.61
N ARG A 36 -12.13 11.95 -6.55
CA ARG A 36 -11.44 10.74 -6.08
C ARG A 36 -10.26 10.37 -6.99
N ARG A 37 -10.46 10.39 -8.32
CA ARG A 37 -9.41 10.13 -9.32
C ARG A 37 -8.29 11.16 -9.26
N ALA A 38 -8.62 12.46 -9.14
CA ALA A 38 -7.64 13.51 -8.97
C ALA A 38 -6.79 13.30 -7.71
N ARG A 39 -7.43 12.95 -6.58
CA ARG A 39 -6.72 12.61 -5.33
C ARG A 39 -5.77 11.42 -5.51
N ILE A 40 -6.23 10.33 -6.14
CA ILE A 40 -5.41 9.13 -6.38
C ILE A 40 -4.22 9.45 -7.28
N ASN A 41 -4.44 10.20 -8.37
CA ASN A 41 -3.34 10.59 -9.26
C ASN A 41 -2.31 11.45 -8.53
N ARG A 42 -2.75 12.42 -7.71
CA ARG A 42 -1.84 13.21 -6.88
C ARG A 42 -1.03 12.34 -5.93
N SER A 43 -1.67 11.43 -5.19
CA SER A 43 -0.95 10.53 -4.27
C SER A 43 -0.02 9.52 -4.94
N VAL A 44 -0.18 9.26 -6.24
CA VAL A 44 0.78 8.49 -7.05
C VAL A 44 1.96 9.37 -7.47
N GLU A 45 1.74 10.66 -7.77
CA GLU A 45 2.82 11.61 -8.07
C GLU A 45 3.64 11.92 -6.81
N ASP A 46 2.97 12.26 -5.69
CA ASP A 46 3.61 12.44 -4.38
C ASP A 46 4.46 11.19 -3.99
N MET A 47 4.07 10.00 -4.45
CA MET A 47 4.80 8.74 -4.25
C MET A 47 6.00 8.59 -5.20
N LYS A 48 5.94 9.11 -6.43
CA LYS A 48 7.08 9.15 -7.35
C LYS A 48 8.18 10.08 -6.82
N ASP A 49 7.80 11.26 -6.32
CA ASP A 49 8.75 12.23 -5.74
C ASP A 49 9.51 11.60 -4.56
N LEU A 50 8.77 10.99 -3.61
CA LEU A 50 9.36 10.27 -2.48
C LEU A 50 10.20 9.06 -2.91
N LEU A 51 9.84 8.38 -3.99
CA LEU A 51 10.64 7.30 -4.56
C LEU A 51 11.94 7.83 -5.18
N GLN A 52 11.92 8.99 -5.84
CA GLN A 52 13.12 9.62 -6.41
C GLN A 52 14.19 9.84 -5.32
N GLU A 53 13.78 10.40 -4.18
CA GLU A 53 14.66 10.66 -3.04
C GLU A 53 15.32 9.39 -2.46
N VAL A 54 14.59 8.27 -2.39
CA VAL A 54 15.06 7.04 -1.71
C VAL A 54 15.63 5.96 -2.64
N THR A 55 15.49 6.12 -3.96
CA THR A 55 15.98 5.15 -4.96
C THR A 55 17.10 5.68 -5.85
N HIS A 56 17.28 7.00 -5.91
CA HIS A 56 18.18 7.67 -6.86
C HIS A 56 17.88 7.33 -8.34
N LEU A 57 16.64 6.90 -8.66
CA LEU A 57 16.17 6.77 -10.03
C LEU A 57 15.95 8.15 -10.65
N ASP A 58 16.22 8.28 -11.95
CA ASP A 58 15.98 9.52 -12.69
C ASP A 58 14.47 9.84 -12.77
N ALA A 59 14.14 11.14 -12.73
CA ALA A 59 12.77 11.61 -12.88
C ALA A 59 12.11 11.12 -14.18
N GLU A 60 12.87 10.98 -15.27
CA GLU A 60 12.36 10.45 -16.54
C GLU A 60 11.99 8.97 -16.47
N ALA A 61 12.74 8.17 -15.69
CA ALA A 61 12.42 6.77 -15.45
C ALA A 61 11.12 6.64 -14.63
N LEU A 62 11.03 7.38 -13.52
CA LEU A 62 9.83 7.43 -12.68
C LEU A 62 8.61 7.98 -13.43
N ALA A 63 8.77 8.96 -14.32
CA ALA A 63 7.69 9.50 -15.16
C ALA A 63 7.09 8.42 -16.07
N LYS A 64 7.92 7.57 -16.68
CA LYS A 64 7.52 6.49 -17.60
C LYS A 64 6.96 5.24 -16.91
N MET A 65 7.24 5.02 -15.62
CA MET A 65 6.72 3.87 -14.86
C MET A 65 5.19 3.83 -14.83
N GLU A 66 4.63 2.63 -14.98
CA GLU A 66 3.19 2.42 -14.83
C GLU A 66 2.76 2.54 -13.36
N LYS A 67 1.47 2.78 -13.13
CA LYS A 67 0.94 2.92 -11.77
C LYS A 67 1.06 1.64 -10.93
N ALA A 68 1.13 0.47 -11.57
CA ALA A 68 1.37 -0.79 -10.89
C ALA A 68 2.82 -0.83 -10.35
N ASP A 69 3.80 -0.56 -11.21
CA ASP A 69 5.23 -0.56 -10.87
C ASP A 69 5.55 0.44 -9.75
N VAL A 70 4.96 1.64 -9.78
CA VAL A 70 5.14 2.66 -8.73
C VAL A 70 4.67 2.13 -7.36
N LEU A 71 3.50 1.46 -7.32
CA LEU A 71 2.97 0.88 -6.10
C LEU A 71 3.81 -0.31 -5.62
N GLU A 72 4.28 -1.16 -6.53
CA GLU A 72 5.15 -2.30 -6.20
C GLU A 72 6.50 -1.84 -5.64
N LEU A 73 7.14 -0.86 -6.30
CA LEU A 73 8.40 -0.27 -5.84
C LEU A 73 8.20 0.37 -4.46
N ALA A 74 7.17 1.18 -4.25
CA ALA A 74 6.86 1.76 -2.94
C ALA A 74 6.66 0.69 -1.85
N ILE A 75 5.92 -0.38 -2.14
CA ILE A 75 5.73 -1.51 -1.20
C ILE A 75 7.07 -2.21 -0.90
N HIS A 76 7.94 -2.38 -1.89
CA HIS A 76 9.28 -2.95 -1.72
C HIS A 76 10.15 -2.08 -0.78
N HIS A 77 10.16 -0.76 -0.97
CA HIS A 77 10.90 0.17 -0.10
C HIS A 77 10.30 0.26 1.32
N LEU A 78 8.98 0.24 1.46
CA LEU A 78 8.32 0.21 2.79
C LEU A 78 8.61 -1.09 3.54
N ARG A 79 8.59 -2.24 2.86
CA ARG A 79 9.03 -3.53 3.43
C ARG A 79 10.49 -3.47 3.85
N ARG A 80 11.36 -2.84 3.04
CA ARG A 80 12.79 -2.64 3.38
C ARG A 80 13.00 -1.86 4.66
N LYS A 81 12.27 -0.75 4.80
CA LYS A 81 12.37 0.15 5.95
C LYS A 81 11.78 -0.45 7.23
N HIS A 82 10.62 -1.11 7.15
CA HIS A 82 9.91 -1.61 8.32
C HIS A 82 10.56 -2.86 8.93
N ASN A 83 11.22 -3.68 8.11
CA ASN A 83 11.98 -4.81 8.61
C ASN A 83 13.16 -5.07 7.66
N PRO A 84 14.37 -4.58 7.98
CA PRO A 84 15.55 -4.81 7.13
C PRO A 84 15.83 -6.31 6.95
N ALA A 85 15.54 -7.13 7.97
CA ALA A 85 15.57 -8.59 7.93
C ALA A 85 14.30 -9.26 7.34
N ALA A 86 13.38 -8.49 6.76
CA ALA A 86 12.32 -8.95 5.85
C ALA A 86 12.62 -8.55 4.39
N THR A 87 13.47 -7.57 4.10
CA THR A 87 13.92 -7.33 2.72
C THR A 87 14.87 -8.38 2.19
N SER A 88 15.54 -9.12 3.08
CA SER A 88 16.16 -10.40 2.73
C SER A 88 15.13 -11.46 2.27
N GLY A 89 13.82 -11.13 2.23
CA GLY A 89 12.74 -11.94 1.64
C GLY A 89 11.67 -12.47 2.60
N VAL A 90 11.54 -11.92 3.81
CA VAL A 90 11.37 -12.82 4.96
C VAL A 90 10.34 -12.44 6.05
N TYR A 91 10.71 -11.92 7.24
CA TYR A 91 9.83 -11.91 8.46
C TYR A 91 8.47 -11.19 8.29
N GLN A 92 7.33 -11.86 8.56
CA GLN A 92 5.97 -11.30 8.37
C GLN A 92 4.83 -11.71 9.36
N SER A 93 5.02 -12.41 10.50
CA SER A 93 3.89 -12.74 11.44
C SER A 93 4.15 -12.73 12.95
N PRO A 94 3.11 -12.86 13.82
CA PRO A 94 3.29 -13.03 15.27
C PRO A 94 4.09 -14.27 15.66
N MET A 95 3.97 -15.33 14.88
CA MET A 95 4.79 -16.54 15.02
C MET A 95 6.26 -16.19 14.75
N ASP A 96 6.51 -15.28 13.81
CA ASP A 96 7.86 -14.81 13.48
C ASP A 96 8.47 -13.94 14.57
N SER A 97 7.69 -13.07 15.22
CA SER A 97 8.17 -12.32 16.39
C SER A 97 8.44 -13.23 17.59
N TYR A 98 7.64 -14.30 17.77
CA TYR A 98 7.92 -15.31 18.79
C TYR A 98 9.23 -16.05 18.49
N TRP A 99 9.44 -16.49 17.24
CA TRP A 99 10.69 -17.14 16.84
C TRP A 99 11.90 -16.19 16.83
N CYS A 100 11.73 -14.90 16.56
CA CYS A 100 12.76 -13.87 16.81
C CYS A 100 13.15 -13.82 18.30
N GLY A 101 12.19 -13.54 19.18
CA GLY A 101 12.46 -13.38 20.62
C GLY A 101 12.95 -14.67 21.28
N PHE A 102 12.49 -15.83 20.79
CA PHE A 102 13.04 -17.13 21.17
C PHE A 102 14.50 -17.27 20.73
N ARG A 103 14.84 -16.94 19.47
CA ARG A 103 16.22 -16.93 18.99
C ARG A 103 17.12 -15.98 19.79
N GLU A 104 16.64 -14.77 20.08
CA GLU A 104 17.36 -13.75 20.86
C GLU A 104 17.62 -14.25 22.29
N CYS A 105 16.59 -14.77 22.97
CA CYS A 105 16.71 -15.36 24.31
C CYS A 105 17.72 -16.52 24.36
N VAL A 106 17.68 -17.43 23.38
CA VAL A 106 18.57 -18.59 23.39
C VAL A 106 20.01 -18.19 23.04
N LEU A 107 20.24 -17.18 22.21
CA LEU A 107 21.57 -16.61 21.97
C LEU A 107 22.13 -15.89 23.21
N GLU A 108 21.31 -15.11 23.91
CA GLU A 108 21.69 -14.46 25.17
C GLU A 108 22.08 -15.50 26.24
N VAL A 109 21.30 -16.58 26.39
CA VAL A 109 21.63 -17.68 27.31
C VAL A 109 22.95 -18.37 26.91
N PHE A 110 23.21 -18.56 25.62
CA PHE A 110 24.47 -19.11 25.12
C PHE A 110 25.66 -18.21 25.47
N GLU A 111 25.54 -16.89 25.28
CA GLU A 111 26.56 -15.91 25.63
C GLU A 111 26.81 -15.83 27.14
N ILE A 112 25.76 -15.81 27.96
CA ILE A 112 25.86 -15.84 29.43
C ILE A 112 26.59 -17.11 29.90
N LEU A 113 26.26 -18.27 29.35
CA LEU A 113 26.92 -19.54 29.71
C LEU A 113 28.41 -19.52 29.32
N GLN A 114 28.75 -19.03 28.12
CA GLN A 114 30.15 -18.85 27.72
C GLN A 114 30.90 -17.86 28.63
N HIS A 115 30.27 -16.74 29.00
CA HIS A 115 30.85 -15.73 29.89
C HIS A 115 31.10 -16.28 31.31
N ASN A 116 30.26 -17.21 31.78
CA ASN A 116 30.46 -17.93 33.05
C ASN A 116 31.45 -19.11 32.93
N GLY A 117 32.20 -19.21 31.83
CA GLY A 117 33.28 -20.19 31.64
C GLY A 117 32.83 -21.58 31.18
N TYR A 118 31.55 -21.77 30.84
CA TYR A 118 31.09 -23.03 30.26
C TYR A 118 31.51 -23.13 28.80
N GLN A 119 32.40 -24.09 28.48
CA GLN A 119 32.78 -24.41 27.12
C GLN A 119 31.62 -25.15 26.43
N LEU A 120 30.70 -24.39 25.84
CA LEU A 120 29.62 -24.95 25.03
C LEU A 120 30.17 -25.56 23.75
N ASN A 121 29.86 -26.84 23.51
CA ASN A 121 30.26 -27.57 22.31
C ASN A 121 29.63 -26.91 21.06
N ILE A 122 30.38 -26.85 19.96
CA ILE A 122 29.98 -26.32 18.65
C ILE A 122 28.66 -26.96 18.17
N GLU A 123 28.49 -28.26 18.43
CA GLU A 123 27.27 -29.03 18.13
C GLU A 123 25.98 -28.46 18.78
N CYS A 124 26.11 -27.66 19.85
CA CYS A 124 25.00 -27.01 20.52
C CYS A 124 24.47 -25.81 19.71
N ALA A 125 25.36 -25.03 19.07
CA ALA A 125 24.99 -23.92 18.21
C ALA A 125 24.31 -24.40 16.91
N GLU A 126 24.78 -25.50 16.34
CA GLU A 126 24.18 -26.10 15.13
C GLU A 126 22.75 -26.61 15.36
N LYS A 127 22.48 -27.19 16.54
CA LYS A 127 21.12 -27.62 16.93
C LYS A 127 20.19 -26.44 17.23
N LEU A 128 20.76 -25.30 17.61
CA LEU A 128 20.05 -24.05 17.89
C LEU A 128 19.38 -23.48 16.63
N GLU A 129 20.12 -23.44 15.52
CA GLU A 129 19.60 -22.93 14.24
C GLU A 129 18.48 -23.81 13.66
N GLN A 130 18.55 -25.13 13.88
CA GLN A 130 17.51 -26.08 13.44
C GLN A 130 16.16 -25.88 14.16
N LEU A 131 16.17 -25.27 15.35
CA LEU A 131 14.97 -25.08 16.19
C LEU A 131 14.26 -23.74 15.97
N VAL A 132 14.78 -22.86 15.10
CA VAL A 132 14.17 -21.55 14.81
C VAL A 132 13.61 -21.52 13.38
N PRO A 133 12.29 -21.66 13.18
CA PRO A 133 11.64 -21.53 11.88
C PRO A 133 11.86 -20.16 11.26
N SER A 134 12.49 -20.14 10.08
CA SER A 134 12.51 -18.95 9.25
C SER A 134 11.14 -18.71 8.59
N LYS A 135 10.36 -17.82 9.23
CA LYS A 135 9.40 -16.85 8.61
C LYS A 135 8.07 -17.37 8.01
N PHE A 136 6.92 -17.13 8.66
CA PHE A 136 5.57 -17.42 8.17
C PHE A 136 4.43 -16.44 8.59
N LYS A 137 4.19 -15.42 7.74
CA LYS A 137 2.88 -14.89 7.24
C LYS A 137 1.78 -14.42 8.24
N SER A 138 1.56 -13.11 8.36
CA SER A 138 0.32 -12.51 8.91
C SER A 138 -0.63 -11.97 7.84
N LYS A 139 -1.91 -11.85 8.19
CA LYS A 139 -2.96 -11.29 7.31
C LYS A 139 -3.00 -9.75 7.47
N PRO A 140 -2.82 -8.95 6.41
CA PRO A 140 -2.83 -7.49 6.51
C PRO A 140 -4.23 -6.93 6.81
N ILE A 141 -4.30 -5.93 7.70
CA ILE A 141 -5.53 -5.21 8.07
C ILE A 141 -5.86 -4.19 6.95
N PRO A 142 -7.13 -4.08 6.49
CA PRO A 142 -7.45 -3.33 5.28
C PRO A 142 -7.42 -1.80 5.48
N TRP A 143 -6.58 -1.14 4.70
CA TRP A 143 -6.56 0.32 4.50
C TRP A 143 -7.90 0.81 3.93
N ARG A 144 -8.49 1.87 4.51
CA ARG A 144 -9.79 2.44 4.08
C ARG A 144 -9.77 3.98 4.00
N PRO A 145 -9.88 4.55 2.80
CA PRO A 145 -10.12 5.98 2.61
C PRO A 145 -11.30 6.24 1.64
N TRP A 146 -12.49 6.44 2.22
CA TRP A 146 -13.76 6.82 1.58
C TRP A 146 -14.28 5.83 0.52
#